data_AF-A0A3S8T4N1-F1
#
_entry.id   AF-A0A3S8T4N1-F1
#
_cell.length_a   1.000
_cell.length_b   1.000
_cell.length_c   1.000
_cell.angle_alpha   90.00
_cell.angle_beta   90.00
_cell.angle_gamma   90.00
#
_symmetry.space_group_name_H-M   'P 1'
#
loop_
_entity.id
_entity.type
_entity.pdbx_description
1 polymer ?
#
loop_
_entity_poly.entity_id
_entity_poly.type
_entity_poly.pdbx_seq_one_letter_code
_entity_poly.pdbx_strand_id
1 'polypeptide(L)'
;MSTNVAFRKDNYECFLLRGFLKCQCCKTTLTGSFSKGRNGHHPYYRCPTKPINCEMGGKSFKKDEVDNSFAMLLKGSQPSTQAIKLAKFILQECYDKKVKQLNYTKKTIIDEIKALGIQETALIKKIISTENQKLAESYEQHLVKIKEEITIKESLVSAYETIDASFGTALCNVSNFLQNPLNLWQNGNFEQKRTVLKLVFADKLTYHKKNGFGTAKKTLPFKLFEDVKNSNEALVEPGGIEPPTF
;
A
#
# COMPACT_ATOMS: atom_id res chain seq x y z
N MET A 1 8.07 -29.37 43.52
CA MET A 1 8.34 -28.01 42.97
C MET A 1 7.83 -27.99 41.55
N SER A 2 6.56 -27.62 41.36
CA SER A 2 5.93 -27.60 40.04
C SER A 2 6.13 -26.22 39.44
N THR A 3 7.03 -26.11 38.47
CA THR A 3 7.26 -24.91 37.68
C THR A 3 6.05 -24.65 36.79
N ASN A 4 5.26 -23.67 37.18
CA ASN A 4 4.10 -23.19 36.44
C ASN A 4 4.63 -22.42 35.21
N VAL A 5 4.70 -23.10 34.07
CA VAL A 5 5.07 -22.49 32.79
C VAL A 5 3.91 -21.59 32.36
N ALA A 6 4.10 -20.28 32.50
CA ALA A 6 3.10 -19.28 32.18
C ALA A 6 2.71 -19.36 30.69
N PHE A 7 1.46 -19.74 30.44
CA PHE A 7 0.83 -19.77 29.12
C PHE A 7 0.64 -18.33 28.61
N ARG A 8 1.67 -17.71 28.01
CA ARG A 8 1.50 -16.47 27.22
C ARG A 8 0.95 -16.82 25.85
N LYS A 9 -0.38 -16.92 25.74
CA LYS A 9 -1.05 -16.78 24.44
C LYS A 9 -0.83 -15.33 23.99
N ASP A 10 -0.18 -15.13 22.86
CA ASP A 10 0.06 -13.80 22.31
C ASP A 10 -1.28 -13.14 21.96
N ASN A 11 -1.84 -12.38 22.90
CA ASN A 11 -3.07 -11.60 22.70
C ASN A 11 -2.81 -10.36 21.82
N TYR A 12 -1.93 -10.49 20.83
CA TYR A 12 -1.51 -9.42 19.94
C TYR A 12 -2.71 -8.87 19.15
N GLU A 13 -3.60 -9.76 18.75
CA GLU A 13 -4.84 -9.42 18.05
C GLU A 13 -5.78 -8.54 18.88
N CYS A 14 -5.75 -8.65 20.20
CA CYS A 14 -6.57 -7.83 21.08
C CYS A 14 -6.09 -6.37 21.16
N PHE A 15 -4.88 -6.05 20.71
CA PHE A 15 -4.29 -4.71 20.75
C PHE A 15 -3.75 -4.28 19.37
N LEU A 16 -4.67 -3.97 18.44
CA LEU A 16 -4.35 -3.57 17.07
C LEU A 16 -3.30 -2.43 17.00
N LEU A 17 -3.43 -1.43 17.88
CA LEU A 17 -2.56 -0.25 17.91
C LEU A 17 -1.24 -0.48 18.67
N ARG A 18 -1.01 -1.67 19.22
CA ARG A 18 0.24 -1.99 19.92
C ARG A 18 1.43 -1.86 18.96
N GLY A 19 2.44 -1.11 19.40
CA GLY A 19 3.62 -0.81 18.57
C GLY A 19 3.45 0.40 17.65
N PHE A 20 2.22 0.91 17.48
CA PHE A 20 1.90 2.09 16.67
C PHE A 20 1.61 3.35 17.51
N LEU A 21 1.48 3.21 18.83
CA LEU A 21 1.23 4.34 19.73
C LEU A 21 2.50 4.76 20.47
N LYS A 22 2.74 6.08 20.55
CA LYS A 22 3.74 6.73 21.39
C LYS A 22 3.04 7.58 22.46
N CYS A 23 3.63 7.66 23.64
CA CYS A 23 3.22 8.65 24.63
C CYS A 23 3.47 10.06 24.08
N GLN A 24 2.49 10.96 24.15
CA GLN A 24 2.69 12.33 23.68
C GLN A 24 3.75 13.09 24.48
N CYS A 25 3.92 12.79 25.77
CA CYS A 25 4.88 13.45 26.65
C CYS A 25 6.31 12.94 26.44
N CYS A 26 6.58 11.66 26.71
CA CYS A 26 7.94 11.11 26.68
C CYS A 26 8.32 10.42 25.36
N LYS A 27 7.43 10.39 24.36
CA LYS A 27 7.61 9.74 23.04
C LYS A 27 7.89 8.24 23.04
N THR A 28 8.00 7.60 24.21
CA THR A 28 8.14 6.15 24.36
C THR A 28 6.90 5.42 23.82
N THR A 29 7.11 4.27 23.19
CA THR A 29 6.01 3.44 22.65
C THR A 29 5.13 2.93 23.80
N LEU A 30 3.81 3.06 23.66
CA LEU A 30 2.86 2.54 24.64
C LEU A 30 2.78 1.01 24.55
N THR A 31 2.63 0.36 25.70
CA THR A 31 2.42 -1.09 25.80
C THR A 31 0.94 -1.39 25.96
N GLY A 32 0.51 -2.57 25.51
CA GLY A 32 -0.85 -3.08 25.71
C GLY A 32 -0.80 -4.30 26.64
N SER A 33 -1.64 -4.32 27.68
CA SER A 33 -1.70 -5.42 28.64
C SER A 33 -3.08 -5.53 29.26
N PHE A 34 -3.43 -6.72 29.73
CA PHE A 34 -4.64 -6.92 30.54
C PHE A 34 -4.35 -6.64 32.01
N SER A 35 -5.28 -5.99 32.69
CA SER A 35 -5.29 -5.83 34.15
C SER A 35 -6.39 -6.70 34.76
N LYS A 36 -6.07 -7.42 35.84
CA LYS A 36 -7.04 -8.24 36.57
C LYS A 36 -7.94 -7.35 37.44
N GLY A 37 -9.24 -7.48 37.28
CA GLY A 37 -10.27 -6.85 38.11
C GLY A 37 -11.20 -7.88 38.73
N ARG A 38 -12.22 -7.40 39.47
CA ARG A 38 -13.21 -8.24 40.15
C ARG A 38 -13.97 -9.17 39.19
N ASN A 39 -14.25 -8.69 37.98
CA ASN A 39 -15.10 -9.37 37.00
C ASN A 39 -14.30 -9.89 35.78
N GLY A 40 -12.97 -10.06 35.92
CA GLY A 40 -12.13 -10.62 34.85
C GLY A 40 -10.96 -9.73 34.44
N HIS A 41 -10.51 -9.87 33.20
CA HIS A 41 -9.36 -9.16 32.66
C HIS A 41 -9.80 -8.01 31.75
N HIS A 42 -9.27 -6.82 32.00
CA HIS A 42 -9.63 -5.60 31.28
C HIS A 42 -8.43 -5.09 30.46
N PRO A 43 -8.59 -4.83 29.15
CA PRO A 43 -7.48 -4.41 28.29
C PRO A 43 -7.17 -2.91 28.44
N TYR A 44 -5.89 -2.59 28.61
CA TYR A 44 -5.40 -1.21 28.70
C TYR A 44 -4.14 -1.00 27.85
N TYR A 45 -4.00 0.21 27.32
CA TYR A 45 -2.71 0.75 26.90
C TYR A 45 -2.04 1.49 28.07
N ARG A 46 -0.72 1.47 28.15
CA ARG A 46 0.03 2.09 29.26
C ARG A 46 1.34 2.72 28.78
N CYS A 47 1.72 3.84 29.38
CA CYS A 47 3.09 4.34 29.24
C CYS A 47 4.03 3.55 30.16
N PRO A 48 5.05 2.86 29.63
CA PRO A 48 5.96 2.05 30.45
C PRO A 48 6.98 2.90 31.24
N THR A 49 7.11 4.18 30.90
CA THR A 49 8.03 5.11 31.56
C THR A 49 7.63 5.35 33.00
N LYS A 50 8.61 5.51 33.89
CA LYS A 50 8.35 5.86 35.30
C LYS A 50 7.75 7.27 35.40
N PRO A 51 6.83 7.54 36.36
CA PRO A 51 6.21 8.86 36.53
C PRO A 51 7.22 10.02 36.68
N ILE A 52 8.39 9.75 37.27
CA ILE A 52 9.46 10.74 37.42
C ILE A 52 10.00 11.28 36.09
N ASN A 53 9.92 10.49 35.02
CA ASN A 53 10.42 10.85 33.69
C ASN A 53 9.29 11.15 32.68
N CYS A 54 8.03 11.11 33.12
CA CYS A 54 6.88 11.31 32.27
C CYS A 54 5.63 11.55 33.11
N GLU A 55 4.93 12.66 32.88
CA GLU A 55 3.63 12.92 33.53
C GLU A 55 2.61 11.78 33.28
N MET A 56 2.72 11.11 32.14
CA MET A 56 1.87 9.99 31.75
C MET A 56 2.45 8.63 32.15
N GLY A 57 3.61 8.60 32.80
CA GLY A 57 4.31 7.40 33.21
C GLY A 57 3.45 6.53 34.10
N GLY A 58 3.31 5.24 33.75
CA GLY A 58 2.50 4.29 34.51
C GLY A 58 0.98 4.51 34.45
N LYS A 59 0.48 5.56 33.79
CA LYS A 59 -0.97 5.76 33.60
C LYS A 59 -1.52 4.79 32.55
N SER A 60 -2.69 4.22 32.83
CA SER A 60 -3.41 3.30 31.94
C SER A 60 -4.56 4.01 31.20
N PHE A 61 -4.79 3.62 29.96
CA PHE A 61 -5.82 4.11 29.05
C PHE A 61 -6.69 2.93 28.63
N LYS A 62 -8.01 3.01 28.78
CA LYS A 62 -8.89 1.91 28.38
C LYS A 62 -8.71 1.67 26.89
N LYS A 63 -8.52 0.41 26.50
CA LYS A 63 -8.29 0.05 25.11
C LYS A 63 -9.41 0.58 24.20
N ASP A 64 -10.66 0.41 24.60
CA ASP A 64 -11.81 0.80 23.78
C ASP A 64 -11.90 2.32 23.57
N GLU A 65 -11.53 3.13 24.58
CA GLU A 65 -11.47 4.60 24.44
C GLU A 65 -10.41 5.02 23.41
N VAL A 66 -9.24 4.37 23.42
CA VAL A 66 -8.16 4.63 22.45
C VAL A 66 -8.55 4.16 21.05
N ASP A 67 -9.10 2.95 20.91
CA ASP A 67 -9.50 2.37 19.63
C ASP A 67 -10.65 3.18 19.00
N ASN A 68 -11.62 3.65 19.79
CA ASN A 68 -12.70 4.53 19.32
C ASN A 68 -12.17 5.90 18.88
N SER A 69 -11.27 6.49 19.67
CA SER A 69 -10.60 7.76 19.29
C SER A 69 -9.82 7.61 17.99
N PHE A 70 -9.22 6.44 17.75
CA PHE A 70 -8.50 6.15 16.51
C PHE A 70 -9.45 6.03 15.33
N ALA A 71 -10.59 5.37 15.48
CA ALA A 71 -11.61 5.29 14.43
C ALA A 71 -12.10 6.69 14.02
N MET A 72 -12.23 7.63 14.97
CA MET A 72 -12.58 9.03 14.67
C MET A 72 -11.45 9.76 13.93
N LEU A 73 -10.19 9.57 14.34
CA LEU A 73 -9.03 10.12 13.62
C LEU A 73 -8.99 9.62 12.17
N LEU A 74 -9.25 8.33 11.96
CA LEU A 74 -9.28 7.72 10.64
C LEU A 74 -10.44 8.25 9.78
N LYS A 75 -11.62 8.42 10.37
CA LYS A 75 -12.79 9.04 9.72
C LYS A 75 -12.48 10.47 9.26
N GLY A 76 -11.83 11.28 10.10
CA GLY A 76 -11.38 12.63 9.73
C GLY A 76 -10.26 12.66 8.68
N SER A 77 -9.60 11.52 8.45
CA SER A 77 -8.55 11.37 7.43
C SER A 77 -9.07 10.86 6.09
N GLN A 78 -10.38 10.65 5.96
CA GLN A 78 -10.96 10.22 4.70
C GLN A 78 -10.85 11.33 3.63
N PRO A 79 -10.44 10.98 2.41
CA PRO A 79 -10.38 11.96 1.32
C PRO A 79 -11.79 12.42 0.93
N SER A 80 -11.91 13.64 0.40
CA SER A 80 -13.19 14.09 -0.15
C SER A 80 -13.56 13.29 -1.41
N THR A 81 -14.86 13.20 -1.72
CA THR A 81 -15.34 12.54 -2.94
C THR A 81 -14.69 13.11 -4.21
N GLN A 82 -14.42 14.41 -4.25
CA GLN A 82 -13.75 15.07 -5.38
C GLN A 82 -12.29 14.63 -5.48
N ALA A 83 -11.55 14.62 -4.36
CA ALA A 83 -10.16 14.16 -4.33
C ALA A 83 -10.03 12.70 -4.76
N ILE A 84 -10.97 11.85 -4.34
CA ILE A 84 -11.05 10.44 -4.77
C ILE A 84 -11.27 10.34 -6.28
N LYS A 85 -12.23 11.10 -6.83
CA LYS A 85 -12.53 11.08 -8.27
C LYS A 85 -11.32 11.52 -9.09
N LEU A 86 -10.66 12.60 -8.67
CA LEU A 86 -9.45 13.09 -9.33
C LEU A 86 -8.32 12.08 -9.26
N ALA A 87 -8.09 11.46 -8.09
CA ALA A 87 -7.06 10.45 -7.95
C ALA A 87 -7.33 9.21 -8.82
N LYS A 88 -8.58 8.74 -8.89
CA LYS A 88 -8.96 7.66 -9.81
C LYS A 88 -8.68 8.02 -11.26
N PHE A 89 -9.05 9.24 -11.67
CA PHE A 89 -8.81 9.71 -13.03
C PHE A 89 -7.31 9.71 -13.35
N ILE A 90 -6.48 10.31 -12.50
CA ILE A 90 -5.01 10.36 -12.69
C ILE A 90 -4.40 8.95 -12.69
N LEU A 91 -4.82 8.09 -11.75
CA LEU A 91 -4.34 6.70 -11.68
C LEU A 91 -4.71 5.92 -12.94
N GLN A 92 -5.94 6.07 -13.44
CA GLN A 92 -6.39 5.43 -14.67
C GLN A 92 -5.60 5.95 -15.88
N GLU A 93 -5.40 7.25 -16.02
CA GLU A 93 -4.59 7.80 -17.11
C GLU A 93 -3.15 7.29 -17.10
N CYS A 94 -2.53 7.22 -15.91
CA CYS A 94 -1.20 6.67 -15.75
C CYS A 94 -1.15 5.17 -16.10
N TYR A 95 -2.18 4.41 -15.69
CA TYR A 95 -2.33 3.01 -16.05
C TYR A 95 -2.45 2.85 -17.56
N ASP A 96 -3.36 3.57 -18.21
CA ASP A 96 -3.60 3.48 -19.66
C ASP A 96 -2.35 3.83 -20.46
N LYS A 97 -1.59 4.86 -20.04
CA LYS A 97 -0.29 5.19 -20.63
C LYS A 97 0.71 4.04 -20.49
N LYS A 98 0.75 3.41 -19.31
CA LYS A 98 1.66 2.29 -19.06
C LYS A 98 1.30 1.06 -19.89
N VAL A 99 0.02 0.69 -19.94
CA VAL A 99 -0.50 -0.42 -20.75
C VAL A 99 -0.20 -0.19 -22.22
N LYS A 100 -0.42 1.03 -22.73
CA LYS A 100 -0.06 1.39 -24.12
C LYS A 100 1.44 1.17 -24.38
N GLN A 101 2.31 1.61 -23.48
CA GLN A 101 3.75 1.40 -23.61
C GLN A 101 4.12 -0.09 -23.62
N LEU A 102 3.58 -0.87 -22.68
CA LEU A 102 3.83 -2.31 -22.60
C LEU A 102 3.35 -3.04 -23.85
N ASN A 103 2.15 -2.73 -24.34
CA ASN A 103 1.59 -3.31 -25.55
C ASN A 103 2.41 -2.96 -26.80
N TYR A 104 2.93 -1.73 -26.88
CA TYR A 104 3.83 -1.34 -27.97
C TYR A 104 5.13 -2.14 -27.96
N THR A 105 5.79 -2.26 -26.81
CA THR A 105 7.02 -3.06 -26.66
C THR A 105 6.75 -4.53 -26.97
N LYS A 106 5.67 -5.10 -26.43
CA LYS A 106 5.26 -6.48 -26.69
C LYS A 106 5.04 -6.72 -28.19
N LYS A 107 4.33 -5.81 -28.87
CA LYS A 107 4.11 -5.90 -30.32
C LYS A 107 5.42 -5.90 -31.09
N THR A 108 6.36 -5.03 -30.72
CA THR A 108 7.68 -4.96 -31.35
C THR A 108 8.42 -6.30 -31.24
N ILE A 109 8.43 -6.92 -30.05
CA ILE A 109 9.05 -8.23 -29.84
C ILE A 109 8.34 -9.33 -30.64
N ILE A 110 7.01 -9.30 -30.72
CA ILE A 110 6.23 -10.25 -31.55
C ILE A 110 6.60 -10.11 -33.03
N ASP A 111 6.76 -8.89 -33.53
CA ASP A 111 7.13 -8.66 -34.93
C ASP A 111 8.59 -9.09 -35.20
N GLU A 112 9.50 -8.94 -34.23
CA GLU A 112 10.86 -9.51 -34.28
C GLU A 112 10.85 -11.05 -34.30
N ILE A 113 10.02 -11.70 -33.48
CA ILE A 113 9.86 -13.17 -33.50
C ILE A 113 9.40 -13.64 -34.89
N LYS A 114 8.43 -12.95 -35.50
CA LYS A 114 7.98 -13.28 -36.87
C LYS A 114 9.12 -13.13 -37.88
N ALA A 115 9.90 -12.06 -37.79
CA ALA A 115 11.04 -11.84 -38.68
C ALA A 115 12.10 -12.94 -38.51
N LEU A 116 12.39 -13.35 -37.28
CA LEU A 116 13.29 -14.48 -36.99
C LEU A 116 12.74 -15.81 -37.53
N GLY A 117 11.44 -16.07 -37.41
CA GLY A 117 10.81 -17.28 -37.98
C GLY A 117 10.88 -17.35 -39.51
N ILE A 118 10.82 -16.20 -40.19
CA ILE A 118 11.06 -16.12 -41.65
C ILE A 118 12.53 -16.47 -41.96
N GLN A 119 13.48 -15.95 -41.17
CA GLN A 119 14.91 -16.27 -41.33
C GLN A 119 15.21 -17.74 -41.05
N GLU A 120 14.59 -18.32 -40.02
CA GLU A 120 14.68 -19.73 -39.67
C GLU A 120 14.26 -20.60 -40.86
N THR A 121 13.08 -20.33 -41.43
CA THR A 121 12.55 -21.05 -42.60
C THR A 121 13.46 -20.93 -43.82
N ALA A 122 14.05 -19.74 -44.04
CA ALA A 122 14.99 -19.51 -45.13
C ALA A 122 16.32 -20.28 -44.95
N LEU A 123 16.85 -20.37 -43.73
CA LEU A 123 18.05 -21.15 -43.42
C LEU A 123 17.81 -22.66 -43.58
N ILE A 124 16.67 -23.17 -43.11
CA ILE A 124 16.30 -24.59 -43.29
C ILE A 124 16.29 -24.96 -44.78
N LYS A 125 15.70 -24.11 -45.63
CA LYS A 125 15.71 -24.33 -47.09
C LYS A 125 17.13 -24.38 -47.67
N LYS A 126 18.02 -23.51 -47.20
CA LYS A 126 19.43 -23.48 -47.63
C LYS A 126 20.20 -24.72 -47.16
N ILE A 127 19.93 -25.23 -45.96
CA ILE A 127 20.55 -26.46 -45.44
C ILE A 127 20.17 -27.65 -46.33
N ILE A 128 18.88 -27.79 -46.66
CA ILE A 128 18.37 -28.89 -47.50
C ILE A 128 18.97 -28.85 -48.91
N SER A 129 19.29 -27.67 -49.44
CA SER A 129 19.77 -27.52 -50.82
C SER A 129 21.29 -27.46 -50.97
N THR A 130 22.07 -27.49 -49.89
CA THR A 130 23.54 -27.35 -49.96
C THR A 130 24.21 -28.72 -49.96
N GLU A 131 25.17 -28.91 -50.87
CA GLU A 131 26.00 -30.14 -50.92
C GLU A 131 27.33 -29.96 -50.15
N ASN A 132 27.64 -28.73 -49.71
CA ASN A 132 28.84 -28.43 -48.95
C ASN A 132 28.61 -28.62 -47.44
N GLN A 133 29.20 -29.67 -46.89
CA GLN A 133 29.05 -30.05 -45.48
C GLN A 133 29.50 -28.96 -44.49
N LYS A 134 30.59 -28.23 -44.77
CA LYS A 134 31.05 -27.14 -43.90
C LYS A 134 30.08 -25.96 -43.86
N LEU A 135 29.42 -25.68 -44.99
CA LEU A 135 28.38 -24.64 -45.04
C LEU A 135 27.10 -25.09 -44.33
N ALA A 136 26.73 -26.38 -44.45
CA ALA A 136 25.60 -26.95 -43.73
C ALA A 136 25.79 -26.81 -42.21
N GLU A 137 26.96 -27.20 -41.69
CA GLU A 137 27.32 -27.06 -40.27
C GLU A 137 27.25 -25.59 -39.79
N SER A 138 27.72 -24.63 -40.60
CA SER A 138 27.63 -23.21 -40.27
C SER A 138 26.19 -22.70 -40.21
N TYR A 139 25.32 -23.14 -41.14
CA TYR A 139 23.91 -22.79 -41.10
C TYR A 139 23.17 -23.42 -39.93
N GLU A 140 23.49 -24.66 -39.55
CA GLU A 140 22.95 -25.32 -38.36
C GLU A 140 23.30 -24.53 -37.09
N GLN A 141 24.56 -24.09 -36.94
CA GLN A 141 24.95 -23.24 -35.81
C GLN A 141 24.18 -21.91 -35.76
N HIS A 142 23.89 -21.32 -36.92
CA HIS A 142 23.10 -20.10 -36.98
C HIS A 142 21.62 -20.36 -36.63
N LEU A 143 21.07 -21.50 -37.08
CA LEU A 143 19.72 -21.93 -36.76
C LEU A 143 19.52 -22.10 -35.25
N VAL A 144 20.50 -22.68 -34.54
CA VAL A 144 20.47 -22.80 -33.08
C VAL A 144 20.36 -21.43 -32.42
N LYS A 145 21.17 -20.45 -32.82
CA LYS A 145 21.12 -19.09 -32.27
C LYS A 145 19.77 -18.41 -32.49
N ILE A 146 19.19 -18.55 -33.68
CA ILE A 146 17.86 -17.98 -33.98
C ILE A 146 16.80 -18.62 -33.09
N LYS A 147 16.82 -19.95 -32.90
CA LYS A 147 15.88 -20.65 -32.03
C LYS A 147 16.00 -20.24 -30.57
N GLU A 148 17.23 -20.08 -30.07
CA GLU A 148 17.50 -19.55 -28.74
C GLU A 148 16.93 -18.13 -28.59
N GLU A 149 17.16 -17.26 -29.57
CA GLU A 149 16.65 -15.89 -29.55
C GLU A 149 15.11 -15.83 -29.57
N ILE A 150 14.47 -16.65 -30.40
CA ILE A 150 12.99 -16.79 -30.42
C ILE A 150 12.50 -17.21 -29.04
N THR A 151 13.10 -18.25 -28.45
CA THR A 151 12.70 -18.77 -27.13
C THR A 151 12.80 -17.69 -26.04
N ILE A 152 13.90 -16.93 -26.02
CA ILE A 152 14.08 -15.82 -25.09
C ILE A 152 12.99 -14.76 -25.30
N LYS A 153 12.73 -14.36 -26.54
CA LYS A 153 11.71 -13.34 -26.84
C LYS A 153 10.29 -13.81 -26.48
N GLU A 154 9.93 -15.07 -26.73
CA GLU A 154 8.65 -15.65 -26.32
C GLU A 154 8.48 -15.62 -24.79
N SER A 155 9.55 -15.92 -24.05
CA SER A 155 9.54 -15.80 -22.59
C SER A 155 9.31 -14.35 -22.11
N LEU A 156 9.90 -13.37 -22.79
CA LEU A 156 9.69 -11.95 -22.51
C LEU A 156 8.24 -11.53 -22.78
N VAL A 157 7.66 -11.97 -23.90
CA VAL A 157 6.24 -11.71 -24.24
C VAL A 157 5.32 -12.24 -23.13
N SER A 158 5.56 -13.47 -22.68
CA SER A 158 4.80 -14.09 -21.59
C SER A 158 4.95 -13.33 -20.27
N ALA A 159 6.16 -12.86 -19.96
CA ALA A 159 6.40 -12.05 -18.77
C ALA A 159 5.60 -10.72 -18.81
N TYR A 160 5.56 -10.04 -19.96
CA TYR A 160 4.78 -8.80 -20.09
C TYR A 160 3.27 -8.99 -19.87
N GLU A 161 2.69 -10.11 -20.29
CA GLU A 161 1.27 -10.43 -20.05
C GLU A 161 0.95 -10.56 -18.56
N THR A 162 1.82 -11.24 -17.81
CA THR A 162 1.65 -11.39 -16.36
C THR A 162 1.80 -10.07 -15.60
N ILE A 163 2.70 -9.20 -16.05
CA ILE A 163 2.91 -7.87 -15.48
C ILE A 163 1.66 -7.00 -15.68
N ASP A 164 1.05 -7.01 -16.87
CA ASP A 164 -0.13 -6.20 -17.14
C ASP A 164 -1.32 -6.58 -16.23
N ALA A 165 -1.64 -7.88 -16.17
CA ALA A 165 -2.73 -8.40 -15.33
C ALA A 165 -2.51 -8.13 -13.83
N SER A 166 -1.29 -8.34 -13.34
CA SER A 166 -0.95 -8.12 -11.93
C SER A 166 -0.96 -6.63 -11.57
N PHE A 167 -0.47 -5.76 -12.45
CA PHE A 167 -0.46 -4.32 -12.23
C PHE A 167 -1.88 -3.73 -12.20
N GLY A 168 -2.75 -4.13 -13.12
CA GLY A 168 -4.16 -3.71 -13.12
C GLY A 168 -4.88 -4.11 -11.82
N THR A 169 -4.67 -5.35 -11.36
CA THR A 169 -5.21 -5.84 -10.09
C THR A 169 -4.68 -5.03 -8.90
N ALA A 170 -3.37 -4.77 -8.85
CA ALA A 170 -2.75 -3.99 -7.78
C ALA A 170 -3.29 -2.56 -7.72
N LEU A 171 -3.46 -1.90 -8.87
CA LEU A 171 -3.99 -0.54 -8.96
C LEU A 171 -5.44 -0.46 -8.48
N CYS A 172 -6.28 -1.43 -8.83
CA CYS A 172 -7.65 -1.55 -8.32
C CYS A 172 -7.66 -1.67 -6.79
N ASN A 173 -6.81 -2.55 -6.24
CA ASN A 173 -6.71 -2.77 -4.80
C ASN A 173 -6.27 -1.50 -4.05
N VAL A 174 -5.23 -0.81 -4.53
CA VAL A 174 -4.76 0.45 -3.94
C VAL A 174 -5.82 1.53 -4.05
N SER A 175 -6.48 1.65 -5.20
CA SER A 175 -7.55 2.64 -5.41
C SER A 175 -8.72 2.40 -4.46
N ASN A 176 -9.13 1.15 -4.27
CA ASN A 176 -10.20 0.78 -3.34
C ASN A 176 -9.82 1.06 -1.88
N PHE A 177 -8.56 0.82 -1.52
CA PHE A 177 -8.04 1.17 -0.20
C PHE A 177 -8.10 2.68 0.07
N LEU A 178 -7.57 3.50 -0.85
CA LEU A 178 -7.52 4.96 -0.69
C LEU A 178 -8.90 5.59 -0.56
N GLN A 179 -9.91 5.00 -1.19
CA GLN A 179 -11.30 5.46 -1.10
C GLN A 179 -11.91 5.33 0.29
N ASN A 180 -11.67 4.22 0.97
CA ASN A 180 -12.35 3.94 2.23
C ASN A 180 -11.49 3.14 3.20
N PRO A 181 -10.45 3.77 3.77
CA PRO A 181 -9.61 3.11 4.78
C PRO A 181 -10.40 2.74 6.05
N LEU A 182 -11.49 3.46 6.35
CA LEU A 182 -12.36 3.20 7.49
C LEU A 182 -13.14 1.89 7.36
N ASN A 183 -13.66 1.58 6.17
CA ASN A 183 -14.35 0.30 5.93
C ASN A 183 -13.40 -0.88 6.15
N LEU A 184 -12.17 -0.78 5.64
CA LEU A 184 -11.16 -1.82 5.86
C LEU A 184 -10.75 -1.92 7.35
N TRP A 185 -10.73 -0.79 8.07
CA TRP A 185 -10.49 -0.79 9.52
C TRP A 185 -11.61 -1.47 10.32
N GLN A 186 -12.87 -1.26 9.94
CA GLN A 186 -14.03 -1.82 10.63
C GLN A 186 -14.18 -3.32 10.35
N ASN A 187 -14.17 -3.69 9.07
CA ASN A 187 -14.56 -5.03 8.60
C ASN A 187 -13.38 -5.94 8.26
N GLY A 188 -12.16 -5.40 8.14
CA GLY A 188 -10.99 -6.18 7.77
C GLY A 188 -10.51 -7.15 8.86
N ASN A 189 -9.75 -8.16 8.47
CA ASN A 189 -9.02 -9.01 9.41
C ASN A 189 -7.85 -8.24 10.08
N PHE A 190 -7.18 -8.87 11.04
CA PHE A 190 -6.09 -8.24 11.79
C PHE A 190 -5.01 -7.62 10.88
N GLU A 191 -4.53 -8.36 9.87
CA GLU A 191 -3.49 -7.90 8.94
C GLU A 191 -3.95 -6.73 8.08
N GLN A 192 -5.20 -6.74 7.62
CA GLN A 192 -5.80 -5.65 6.86
C GLN A 192 -5.90 -4.38 7.72
N LYS A 193 -6.37 -4.49 8.97
CA LYS A 193 -6.43 -3.35 9.92
C LYS A 193 -5.03 -2.77 10.19
N ARG A 194 -4.01 -3.63 10.30
CA ARG A 194 -2.62 -3.23 10.51
C ARG A 194 -2.00 -2.60 9.28
N THR A 195 -2.43 -3.03 8.10
CA THR A 195 -2.07 -2.41 6.82
C THR A 195 -2.62 -0.99 6.71
N VAL A 196 -3.86 -0.75 7.16
CA VAL A 196 -4.43 0.62 7.23
C VAL A 196 -3.49 1.55 8.02
N LEU A 197 -2.99 1.12 9.18
CA LEU A 197 -2.09 1.93 10.00
C LEU A 197 -0.82 2.35 9.25
N LYS A 198 -0.22 1.44 8.48
CA LYS A 198 1.02 1.68 7.73
C LYS A 198 0.81 2.52 6.48
N LEU A 199 -0.35 2.39 5.83
CA LEU A 199 -0.64 3.09 4.58
C LEU A 199 -1.19 4.50 4.79
N VAL A 200 -1.89 4.75 5.90
CA VAL A 200 -2.45 6.07 6.21
C VAL A 200 -1.42 6.96 6.93
N PHE A 201 -0.63 6.39 7.85
CA PHE A 201 0.26 7.15 8.71
C PHE A 201 1.74 6.83 8.45
N ALA A 202 2.55 7.89 8.32
CA ALA A 202 3.97 7.82 8.03
C ALA A 202 4.85 7.63 9.29
N ASP A 203 4.30 7.86 10.49
CA ASP A 203 4.97 7.62 11.77
C ASP A 203 3.95 7.10 12.79
N LYS A 204 4.45 6.56 13.90
CA LYS A 204 3.66 6.17 15.07
C LYS A 204 2.87 7.36 15.60
N LEU A 205 1.64 7.09 16.01
CA LEU A 205 0.70 8.07 16.51
C LEU A 205 1.01 8.44 17.96
N THR A 206 0.97 9.71 18.30
CA THR A 206 1.10 10.15 19.69
C THR A 206 -0.26 10.23 20.36
N TYR A 207 -0.37 9.72 21.59
CA TYR A 207 -1.60 9.73 22.37
C TYR A 207 -1.41 10.35 23.76
N HIS A 208 -2.39 11.12 24.20
CA HIS A 208 -2.51 11.71 25.53
C HIS A 208 -3.89 11.43 26.14
N LYS A 209 -3.97 11.21 27.46
CA LYS A 209 -5.24 10.81 28.11
C LYS A 209 -6.33 11.88 28.02
N LYS A 210 -5.96 13.15 28.15
CA LYS A 210 -6.92 14.26 28.12
C LYS A 210 -7.21 14.77 26.71
N ASN A 211 -6.20 14.72 25.83
CA ASN A 211 -6.25 15.43 24.54
C ASN A 211 -6.43 14.46 23.37
N GLY A 212 -6.42 13.15 23.62
CA GLY A 212 -6.54 12.12 22.58
C GLY A 212 -5.30 12.03 21.69
N PHE A 213 -5.51 11.81 20.40
CA PHE A 213 -4.46 11.74 19.40
C PHE A 213 -3.92 13.14 19.07
N GLY A 214 -2.59 13.28 19.04
CA GLY A 214 -1.93 14.48 18.52
C GLY A 214 -1.94 14.53 16.99
N THR A 215 -1.31 15.56 16.41
CA THR A 215 -1.18 15.72 14.95
C THR A 215 -0.46 14.52 14.34
N ALA A 216 -1.19 13.73 13.55
CA ALA A 216 -0.67 12.54 12.91
C ALA A 216 0.07 12.89 11.62
N LYS A 217 1.28 12.35 11.43
CA LYS A 217 1.99 12.45 10.16
C LYS A 217 1.37 11.48 9.16
N LYS A 218 0.67 11.99 8.14
CA LYS A 218 0.06 11.17 7.08
C LYS A 218 1.05 10.83 5.97
N THR A 219 0.79 9.76 5.25
CA THR A 219 1.54 9.40 4.02
C THR A 219 1.21 10.37 2.88
N LEU A 220 2.03 10.35 1.82
CA LEU A 220 1.91 11.29 0.70
C LEU A 220 0.51 11.34 0.07
N PRO A 221 -0.17 10.20 -0.23
CA PRO A 221 -1.50 10.25 -0.82
C PRO A 221 -2.49 11.00 0.06
N PHE A 222 -2.45 10.75 1.37
CA PHE A 222 -3.38 11.38 2.32
C PHE A 222 -3.05 12.84 2.60
N LYS A 223 -1.78 13.26 2.52
CA LYS A 223 -1.40 14.68 2.56
C LYS A 223 -1.95 15.42 1.33
N LEU A 224 -1.77 14.86 0.14
CA LEU A 224 -2.30 15.45 -1.09
C LEU A 224 -3.83 15.61 -1.03
N PHE A 225 -4.53 14.62 -0.45
CA PHE A 225 -5.97 14.72 -0.25
C PHE A 225 -6.40 15.82 0.70
N GLU A 226 -5.60 16.11 1.73
CA GLU A 226 -5.82 17.26 2.62
C GLU A 226 -5.58 18.57 1.87
N ASP A 227 -4.51 18.66 1.09
CA ASP A 227 -4.17 19.88 0.33
C ASP A 227 -5.28 20.24 -0.68
N VAL A 228 -5.79 19.25 -1.42
CA VAL A 228 -6.92 19.42 -2.36
C VAL A 228 -8.20 19.84 -1.63
N LYS A 229 -8.43 19.36 -0.41
CA LYS A 229 -9.57 19.76 0.39
C LYS A 229 -9.44 21.22 0.83
N ASN A 230 -8.28 21.60 1.34
CA ASN A 230 -8.01 22.95 1.85
C ASN A 230 -8.02 24.00 0.72
N SER A 231 -7.56 23.66 -0.49
CA SER A 231 -7.60 24.57 -1.63
C SER A 231 -9.03 24.91 -2.06
N ASN A 232 -9.97 23.98 -1.91
CA ASN A 232 -11.38 24.22 -2.21
C ASN A 232 -12.08 25.07 -1.14
N GLU A 233 -11.62 25.01 0.12
CA GLU A 233 -12.15 25.83 1.22
C GLU A 233 -11.68 27.30 1.10
N ALA A 234 -10.53 27.56 0.48
CA ALA A 234 -10.01 28.90 0.21
C ALA A 234 -10.70 29.63 -0.96
N LEU A 235 -11.56 28.96 -1.73
CA LEU A 235 -12.29 29.50 -2.88
C LEU A 235 -13.69 30.02 -2.53
N VAL A 236 -14.05 30.09 -1.25
CA VAL A 236 -15.29 30.76 -0.81
C VAL A 236 -15.04 32.26 -0.80
N GLU A 237 -15.74 32.99 -1.66
CA GLU A 237 -15.75 34.46 -1.65
C GLU A 237 -16.08 34.95 -0.23
N PRO A 238 -15.34 35.92 0.34
CA PRO A 238 -15.76 36.55 1.57
C PRO A 238 -17.15 37.16 1.34
N GLY A 239 -18.13 36.65 2.09
CA GLY A 239 -19.53 37.09 1.99
C GLY A 239 -19.66 38.60 2.02
N GLY A 240 -20.59 39.10 1.20
CA GLY A 240 -20.80 40.50 0.85
C GLY A 240 -20.50 41.51 1.95
N ILE A 241 -19.52 42.35 1.68
CA ILE A 241 -19.29 43.61 2.40
C ILE A 241 -20.22 44.65 1.76
N GLU A 242 -21.50 44.63 2.09
CA GLU A 242 -22.33 45.83 1.96
C GLU A 242 -23.04 46.10 3.29
N PRO A 243 -22.75 47.23 3.96
CA PRO A 243 -23.52 47.64 5.13
C PRO A 243 -24.90 48.14 4.71
N PRO A 244 -25.96 47.89 5.51
CA PRO A 244 -27.27 48.46 5.25
C PRO A 244 -27.19 49.98 5.31
N THR A 245 -27.49 50.63 4.19
CA THR A 245 -27.74 52.06 4.11
C THR A 245 -29.14 52.31 4.67
N PHE A 246 -29.21 53.00 5.81
CA PHE A 246 -30.39 53.71 6.28
C PHE A 246 -30.09 55.22 6.21
#